data_AF-F4SDK9-F1
#
_entry.id   AF-F4SDK9-F1
#
_cell.length_a   1.000
_cell.length_b   1.000
_cell.length_c   1.000
_cell.angle_alpha   90.00
_cell.angle_beta   90.00
_cell.angle_gamma   90.00
#
_symmetry.space_group_name_H-M   'P 1'
#
loop_
_entity.id
_entity.type
_entity.pdbx_description
1 polymer ?
#
loop_
_entity_poly.entity_id
_entity_poly.type
_entity_poly.pdbx_seq_one_letter_code
_entity_poly.pdbx_strand_id
1 'polypeptide(L)'
;MTKNKKKSTSPTTISQMILDAQKSGFAQFRSEEPISLSDPPPHARTSRADDIRSHPLWSQVQSLNDKLRGAFLAHDYEIQKPKIKKDQIYRILLHFDPNTEHRVTHRKDKLINAFETELLPRLGPFIQAPPPQPMETDVDFDPLTATQRALREAIHRRKPALTIPEGVNPHGLRLLYKEYVDNDLVVPAAKEFSTKPRGVTAANIKTKTIEQLRFILQSKNPEVFIHLTPLTRSVCVDIYTRFVLEEEVAPGRLILQADEKVITFELRSQIKSDQINESPFPHLRVRVQNFF
;
A
#
# COMPACT_ATOMS: atom_id res chain seq x y z
N MET A 1 -23.54 -43.84 37.84
CA MET A 1 -24.40 -43.51 36.68
C MET A 1 -24.83 -42.04 36.78
N THR A 2 -24.18 -41.13 36.05
CA THR A 2 -24.58 -39.72 35.97
C THR A 2 -24.39 -39.25 34.52
N LYS A 3 -25.49 -38.86 33.88
CA LYS A 3 -25.56 -38.46 32.46
C LYS A 3 -25.31 -36.95 32.34
N ASN A 4 -24.23 -36.54 31.70
CA ASN A 4 -23.99 -35.13 31.33
C ASN A 4 -24.64 -34.81 29.98
N LYS A 5 -25.56 -33.86 29.98
CA LYS A 5 -26.33 -33.38 28.82
C LYS A 5 -25.56 -32.20 28.18
N LYS A 6 -25.03 -32.39 26.97
CA LYS A 6 -24.38 -31.33 26.17
C LYS A 6 -25.46 -30.33 25.69
N LYS A 7 -25.26 -29.04 25.94
CA LYS A 7 -26.02 -27.96 25.28
C LYS A 7 -25.39 -27.69 23.92
N SER A 8 -26.22 -27.82 22.88
CA SER A 8 -25.92 -27.49 21.48
C SER A 8 -26.19 -26.00 21.27
N THR A 9 -25.17 -25.26 20.84
CA THR A 9 -25.29 -23.86 20.39
C THR A 9 -25.12 -23.86 18.88
N SER A 10 -26.18 -23.51 18.16
CA SER A 10 -26.17 -23.35 16.71
C SER A 10 -25.27 -22.19 16.28
N PRO A 11 -24.58 -22.27 15.14
CA PRO A 11 -23.74 -21.19 14.64
C PRO A 11 -24.61 -20.06 14.05
N THR A 12 -24.58 -18.89 14.69
CA THR A 12 -25.14 -17.65 14.14
C THR A 12 -24.32 -17.24 12.91
N THR A 13 -24.99 -17.13 11.78
CA THR A 13 -24.39 -16.81 10.48
C THR A 13 -23.91 -15.35 10.45
N ILE A 14 -22.66 -15.14 10.06
CA ILE A 14 -21.98 -13.83 9.93
C ILE A 14 -22.80 -12.84 9.06
N SER A 15 -23.61 -13.35 8.13
CA SER A 15 -24.52 -12.54 7.30
C SER A 15 -25.58 -11.76 8.10
N GLN A 16 -25.97 -12.22 9.30
CA GLN A 16 -26.94 -11.49 10.13
C GLN A 16 -26.31 -10.31 10.88
N MET A 17 -25.02 -10.33 11.19
CA MET A 17 -24.35 -9.20 11.86
C MET A 17 -24.12 -8.01 10.91
N ILE A 18 -24.01 -8.24 9.60
CA ILE A 18 -23.76 -7.17 8.62
C ILE A 18 -25.03 -6.39 8.30
N LEU A 19 -26.21 -7.03 8.35
CA LEU A 19 -27.48 -6.35 8.08
C LEU A 19 -27.90 -5.39 9.21
N ASP A 20 -27.60 -5.72 10.47
CA ASP A 20 -27.98 -4.88 11.61
C ASP A 20 -27.13 -3.61 11.74
N ALA A 21 -25.91 -3.59 11.17
CA ALA A 21 -25.03 -2.42 11.21
C ALA A 21 -25.44 -1.28 10.25
N GLN A 22 -26.33 -1.53 9.29
CA GLN A 22 -26.73 -0.52 8.29
C GLN A 22 -28.01 0.25 8.65
N LYS A 23 -28.66 -0.04 9.79
CA LYS A 23 -30.00 0.48 10.10
C LYS A 23 -30.06 1.61 11.14
N SER A 24 -28.93 2.11 11.66
CA SER A 24 -28.92 3.06 12.78
C SER A 24 -28.24 4.43 12.53
N GLY A 25 -28.15 4.88 11.27
CA GLY A 25 -27.34 6.05 10.91
C GLY A 25 -28.06 7.25 10.25
N PHE A 26 -29.37 7.43 10.44
CA PHE A 26 -30.09 8.56 9.85
C PHE A 26 -31.02 9.23 10.87
N ALA A 27 -30.48 10.17 11.66
CA ALA A 27 -31.26 11.25 12.25
C ALA A 27 -30.33 12.36 12.78
N GLN A 28 -30.48 13.56 12.20
CA GLN A 28 -30.27 14.91 12.75
C GLN A 28 -29.38 15.80 11.85
N PHE A 29 -30.02 16.35 10.83
CA PHE A 29 -29.65 17.66 10.30
C PHE A 29 -29.90 18.70 11.39
N ARG A 30 -28.82 19.33 11.85
CA ARG A 30 -28.85 20.46 12.77
C ARG A 30 -28.61 21.72 11.94
N SER A 31 -29.57 22.64 12.01
CA SER A 31 -29.56 23.93 11.34
C SER A 31 -28.37 24.76 11.81
N GLU A 32 -27.58 25.29 10.85
CA GLU A 32 -26.50 26.23 11.11
C GLU A 32 -27.07 27.64 11.31
N GLU A 33 -26.76 28.26 12.45
CA GLU A 33 -26.94 29.68 12.69
C GLU A 33 -25.78 30.47 12.05
N PRO A 34 -26.03 31.71 11.56
CA PRO A 34 -24.99 32.55 10.98
C PRO A 34 -23.99 33.01 12.04
N ILE A 35 -22.72 32.62 11.87
CA ILE A 35 -21.60 33.02 12.72
C ILE A 35 -21.29 34.50 12.46
N SER A 36 -21.52 35.32 13.49
CA SER A 36 -21.14 36.73 13.53
C SER A 36 -19.63 36.90 13.47
N LEU A 37 -19.14 37.62 12.46
CA LEU A 37 -17.75 38.09 12.33
C LEU A 37 -17.45 39.13 13.44
N SER A 38 -16.93 38.67 14.57
CA SER A 38 -16.25 39.53 15.54
C SER A 38 -14.75 39.51 15.27
N ASP A 39 -14.16 40.70 15.18
CA ASP A 39 -12.74 40.95 14.92
C ASP A 39 -11.81 40.09 15.80
N PRO A 40 -10.70 39.56 15.25
CA PRO A 40 -9.73 38.80 16.03
C PRO A 40 -9.04 39.71 17.05
N PRO A 41 -8.85 39.24 18.30
CA PRO A 41 -8.15 40.00 19.33
C PRO A 41 -6.70 40.28 18.90
N PRO A 42 -6.15 41.45 19.26
CA PRO A 42 -4.80 41.85 18.87
C PRO A 42 -3.79 40.87 19.44
N HIS A 43 -2.92 40.40 18.56
CA HIS A 43 -1.84 39.45 18.79
C HIS A 43 -1.11 39.66 20.13
N ALA A 44 -1.29 38.70 21.04
CA ALA A 44 -0.27 38.40 22.03
C ALA A 44 0.94 37.78 21.31
N ARG A 45 1.80 38.63 20.73
CA ARG A 45 3.13 38.23 20.26
C ARG A 45 3.93 37.81 21.49
N THR A 46 3.98 36.50 21.70
CA THR A 46 4.71 35.82 22.78
C THR A 46 6.17 36.26 22.83
N SER A 47 6.55 36.82 23.98
CA SER A 47 7.89 37.07 24.50
C SER A 47 8.69 35.78 24.77
N ARG A 48 8.61 34.78 23.89
CA ARG A 48 9.16 33.42 24.13
C ARG A 48 10.64 33.28 23.80
N ALA A 49 11.17 34.12 22.91
CA ALA A 49 12.54 34.00 22.43
C ALA A 49 13.60 34.45 23.45
N ASP A 50 13.26 35.44 24.27
CA ASP A 50 14.16 35.95 25.31
C ASP A 50 14.27 34.99 26.52
N ASP A 51 13.29 34.10 26.69
CA ASP A 51 13.21 33.14 27.81
C ASP A 51 14.02 31.84 27.58
N ILE A 52 14.34 31.50 26.33
CA ILE A 52 15.10 30.26 26.04
C ILE A 52 16.59 30.44 26.35
N ARG A 53 17.13 31.65 26.18
CA ARG A 53 18.55 31.95 26.42
C ARG A 53 18.91 32.02 27.90
N SER A 54 17.94 32.32 28.77
CA SER A 54 18.09 32.32 30.23
C SER A 54 18.01 30.91 30.83
N HIS A 55 17.58 29.90 30.06
CA HIS A 55 17.42 28.55 30.56
C HIS A 55 18.78 27.91 30.96
N PRO A 56 18.90 27.24 32.12
CA PRO A 56 20.17 26.74 32.64
C PRO A 56 20.89 25.74 31.73
N LEU A 57 20.12 25.03 30.89
CA LEU A 57 20.65 24.07 29.91
C LEU A 57 21.05 24.68 28.56
N TRP A 58 20.84 25.98 28.34
CA TRP A 58 21.08 26.62 27.05
C TRP A 58 22.50 26.42 26.54
N SER A 59 23.51 26.65 27.39
CA SER A 59 24.92 26.49 27.04
C SER A 59 25.27 25.05 26.69
N GLN A 60 24.72 24.08 27.42
CA GLN A 60 24.92 22.65 27.16
C GLN A 60 24.23 22.21 25.85
N VAL A 61 23.05 22.74 25.55
CA VAL A 61 22.37 22.47 24.27
C VAL A 61 23.17 23.02 23.09
N GLN A 62 23.77 24.21 23.22
CA GLN A 62 24.59 24.80 22.17
C GLN A 62 25.92 24.06 21.93
N SER A 63 26.51 23.47 22.97
CA SER A 63 27.74 22.66 22.85
C SER A 63 27.50 21.22 22.37
N LEU A 64 26.24 20.83 22.19
CA LEU A 64 25.88 19.48 21.75
C LEU A 64 26.31 19.25 20.29
N ASN A 65 26.86 18.06 20.01
CA ASN A 65 27.23 17.68 18.65
C ASN A 65 26.02 17.72 17.70
N ASP A 66 26.19 18.24 16.48
CA ASP A 66 25.12 18.34 15.48
C ASP A 66 24.38 17.03 15.23
N LYS A 67 25.08 15.89 15.24
CA LYS A 67 24.48 14.56 15.06
C LYS A 67 23.56 14.17 16.21
N LEU A 68 23.86 14.58 17.44
CA LEU A 68 23.02 14.32 18.61
C LEU A 68 21.87 15.33 18.66
N ARG A 69 22.17 16.60 18.40
CA ARG A 69 21.17 17.66 18.34
C ARG A 69 20.05 17.34 17.34
N GLY A 70 20.42 16.96 16.11
CA GLY A 70 19.45 16.61 15.06
C GLY A 70 18.70 15.30 15.30
N ALA A 71 19.18 14.41 16.16
CA ALA A 71 18.49 13.14 16.45
C ALA A 71 17.55 13.24 17.67
N PHE A 72 17.92 14.01 18.69
CA PHE A 72 17.21 14.06 19.97
C PHE A 72 16.39 15.33 20.19
N LEU A 73 16.73 16.45 19.54
CA LEU A 73 15.97 17.71 19.63
C LEU A 73 15.14 17.97 18.37
N ALA A 74 15.08 17.01 17.44
CA ALA A 74 14.20 17.11 16.30
C ALA A 74 12.74 16.87 16.70
N HIS A 75 11.83 17.53 15.98
CA HIS A 75 10.39 17.40 16.19
C HIS A 75 9.90 15.94 16.06
N ASP A 76 10.52 15.18 15.15
CA ASP A 76 10.17 13.80 14.81
C ASP A 76 10.98 12.76 15.61
N TYR A 77 11.47 13.11 16.81
CA TYR A 77 12.22 12.22 17.69
C TYR A 77 11.59 10.82 17.81
N GLU A 78 10.28 10.73 18.06
CA GLU A 78 9.57 9.44 18.20
C GLU A 78 9.67 8.56 16.95
N ILE A 79 9.69 9.16 15.77
CA ILE A 79 9.83 8.46 14.48
C ILE A 79 11.29 8.03 14.27
N GLN A 80 12.25 8.84 14.72
CA GLN A 80 13.68 8.57 14.59
C GLN A 80 14.22 7.61 15.66
N LYS A 81 13.58 7.53 16.83
CA LYS A 81 13.90 6.67 17.99
C LYS A 81 14.40 5.27 17.65
N PRO A 82 13.75 4.47 16.78
CA PRO A 82 14.26 3.15 16.42
C PRO A 82 15.64 3.19 15.72
N LYS A 83 15.92 4.25 14.94
CA LYS A 83 17.15 4.44 14.17
C LYS A 83 18.32 4.95 15.02
N ILE A 84 18.05 5.56 16.16
CA ILE A 84 19.09 6.09 17.06
C ILE A 84 19.92 4.96 17.64
N LYS A 85 21.24 5.07 17.54
CA LYS A 85 22.16 4.05 18.04
C LYS A 85 22.35 4.15 19.56
N LYS A 86 22.68 3.02 20.19
CA LYS A 86 22.85 2.91 21.64
C LYS A 86 23.94 3.84 22.19
N ASP A 87 25.05 3.98 21.46
CA ASP A 87 26.16 4.87 21.81
C ASP A 87 25.75 6.35 21.78
N GLN A 88 24.85 6.73 20.86
CA GLN A 88 24.33 8.11 20.79
C GLN A 88 23.47 8.45 22.01
N ILE A 89 22.62 7.51 22.46
CA ILE A 89 21.78 7.68 23.65
C ILE A 89 22.65 7.83 24.92
N TYR A 90 23.70 7.00 25.04
CA TYR A 90 24.64 7.16 26.14
C TYR A 90 25.37 8.50 26.11
N ARG A 91 25.84 8.94 24.92
CA ARG A 91 26.58 10.21 24.78
C ARG A 91 25.73 11.42 25.15
N ILE A 92 24.44 11.43 24.81
CA ILE A 92 23.57 12.55 25.19
C ILE A 92 23.30 12.55 26.71
N LEU A 93 23.08 11.38 27.33
CA LEU A 93 22.95 11.29 28.79
C LEU A 93 24.19 11.81 29.49
N LEU A 94 25.38 11.35 29.07
CA LEU A 94 26.66 11.76 29.63
C LEU A 94 26.95 13.27 29.44
N HIS A 95 26.48 13.85 28.33
CA HIS A 95 26.68 15.27 28.04
C HIS A 95 25.94 16.19 29.01
N PHE A 96 24.70 15.82 29.38
CA PHE A 96 23.87 16.61 30.29
C PHE A 96 24.03 16.22 31.76
N ASP A 97 24.40 14.97 32.05
CA ASP A 97 24.76 14.49 33.38
C ASP A 97 26.06 13.67 33.33
N PRO A 98 27.23 14.31 33.57
CA PRO A 98 28.52 13.63 33.60
C PRO A 98 28.63 12.54 34.67
N ASN A 99 27.80 12.61 35.72
CA ASN A 99 27.80 11.67 36.83
C ASN A 99 26.76 10.55 36.65
N THR A 100 26.14 10.43 35.48
CA THR A 100 25.14 9.40 35.20
C THR A 100 25.67 8.00 35.53
N GLU A 101 24.86 7.18 36.20
CA GLU A 101 25.19 5.77 36.47
C GLU A 101 25.03 4.89 35.22
N HIS A 102 24.41 5.42 34.17
CA HIS A 102 24.22 4.69 32.93
C HIS A 102 25.54 4.43 32.22
N ARG A 103 25.64 3.29 31.55
CA ARG A 103 26.83 2.85 30.80
C ARG A 103 26.41 2.35 29.43
N VAL A 104 27.32 2.43 28.46
CA VAL A 104 27.13 1.89 27.09
C VAL A 104 26.79 0.39 27.12
N THR A 105 27.24 -0.35 28.15
CA THR A 105 26.96 -1.77 28.33
C THR A 105 25.49 -2.07 28.66
N HIS A 106 24.71 -1.11 29.17
CA HIS A 106 23.29 -1.30 29.45
C HIS A 106 22.48 -1.61 28.19
N ARG A 107 21.28 -2.19 28.39
CA ARG A 107 20.32 -2.42 27.31
C ARG A 107 19.82 -1.08 26.74
N LYS A 108 19.58 -1.03 25.43
CA LYS A 108 19.12 0.18 24.73
C LYS A 108 17.85 0.74 25.38
N ASP A 109 16.90 -0.12 25.73
CA ASP A 109 15.61 0.30 26.31
C ASP A 109 15.77 1.00 27.67
N LYS A 110 16.73 0.56 28.50
CA LYS A 110 17.04 1.21 29.78
C LYS A 110 17.59 2.62 29.56
N LEU A 111 18.46 2.79 28.55
CA LEU A 111 19.03 4.10 28.21
C LEU A 111 17.99 5.04 27.61
N ILE A 112 17.08 4.51 26.78
CA ILE A 112 15.95 5.29 26.24
C ILE A 112 15.05 5.74 27.38
N ASN A 113 14.70 4.84 28.30
CA ASN A 113 13.82 5.18 29.41
C ASN A 113 14.43 6.28 30.28
N ALA A 114 15.72 6.19 30.62
CA ALA A 114 16.43 7.24 31.33
C ALA A 114 16.40 8.58 30.59
N PHE A 115 16.63 8.56 29.27
CA PHE A 115 16.52 9.76 28.45
C PHE A 115 15.11 10.37 28.49
N GLU A 116 14.07 9.57 28.31
CA GLU A 116 12.67 10.04 28.24
C GLU A 116 12.13 10.51 29.59
N THR A 117 12.56 9.90 30.70
CA THR A 117 12.05 10.21 32.03
C THR A 117 12.83 11.36 32.68
N GLU A 118 14.15 11.40 32.54
CA GLU A 118 14.99 12.35 33.26
C GLU A 118 15.36 13.57 32.40
N LEU A 119 15.70 13.35 31.13
CA LEU A 119 16.32 14.38 30.30
C LEU A 119 15.32 15.08 29.36
N LEU A 120 14.44 14.31 28.70
CA LEU A 120 13.46 14.82 27.73
C LEU A 120 12.56 15.93 28.31
N PRO A 121 12.01 15.82 29.54
CA PRO A 121 11.18 16.88 30.12
C PRO A 121 11.95 18.20 30.30
N ARG A 122 13.25 18.12 30.59
CA ARG A 122 14.13 19.29 30.77
C ARG A 122 14.55 19.90 29.43
N LEU A 123 14.58 19.10 28.36
CA LEU A 123 14.93 19.53 27.01
C LEU A 123 13.72 20.04 26.20
N GLY A 124 12.49 19.87 26.69
CA GLY A 124 11.26 20.28 26.03
C GLY A 124 11.30 21.67 25.38
N PRO A 125 11.80 22.73 26.05
CA PRO A 125 11.90 24.07 25.47
C PRO A 125 12.81 24.19 24.23
N PHE A 126 13.74 23.24 24.03
CA PHE A 126 14.71 23.25 22.93
C PHE A 126 14.35 22.29 21.80
N ILE A 127 13.27 21.51 21.95
CA ILE A 127 12.77 20.65 20.86
C ILE A 127 12.27 21.56 19.75
N GLN A 128 12.73 21.30 18.53
CA GLN A 128 12.35 22.09 17.36
C GLN A 128 10.83 22.05 17.19
N ALA A 129 10.26 23.22 16.92
CA ALA A 129 8.86 23.31 16.54
C ALA A 129 8.60 22.43 15.30
N PRO A 130 7.38 21.88 15.14
CA PRO A 130 7.00 21.22 13.90
C PRO A 130 7.36 22.13 12.71
N PRO A 131 7.97 21.58 11.65
CA PRO A 131 8.17 22.35 10.44
C PRO A 131 6.81 22.94 10.02
N PRO A 132 6.77 24.20 9.54
CA PRO A 132 5.53 24.79 9.06
C PRO A 132 4.95 23.81 8.05
N GLN A 133 3.72 23.35 8.30
CA GLN A 133 3.04 22.51 7.34
C GLN A 133 3.02 23.29 6.03
N PRO A 134 3.41 22.68 4.90
CA PRO A 134 3.33 23.37 3.62
C PRO A 134 1.89 23.86 3.50
N MET A 135 1.70 25.18 3.51
CA MET A 135 0.41 25.77 3.17
C MET A 135 0.01 25.14 1.85
N GLU A 136 -1.15 24.50 1.83
CA GLU A 136 -1.79 24.07 0.59
C GLU A 136 -2.03 25.35 -0.22
N THR A 137 -1.06 25.72 -1.04
CA THR A 137 -1.39 26.43 -2.26
C THR A 137 -2.20 25.42 -3.04
N ASP A 138 -3.51 25.64 -3.12
CA ASP A 138 -4.41 25.10 -4.12
C ASP A 138 -3.85 25.46 -5.51
N VAL A 139 -2.79 24.76 -5.90
CA VAL A 139 -2.44 24.60 -7.30
C VAL A 139 -3.58 23.76 -7.83
N ASP A 140 -4.40 24.33 -8.73
CA ASP A 140 -5.51 23.69 -9.45
C ASP A 140 -5.23 22.21 -9.74
N PHE A 141 -5.48 21.34 -8.76
CA PHE A 141 -5.12 19.95 -8.83
C PHE A 141 -6.32 19.24 -9.41
N ASP A 142 -6.29 19.05 -10.73
CA ASP A 142 -7.30 18.25 -11.39
C ASP A 142 -6.92 16.75 -11.33
N PRO A 143 -7.61 15.94 -10.51
CA PRO A 143 -7.31 14.51 -10.37
C PRO A 143 -7.54 13.71 -11.66
N LEU A 144 -8.30 14.25 -12.63
CA LEU A 144 -8.56 13.58 -13.90
C LEU A 144 -7.42 13.75 -14.91
N THR A 145 -6.63 14.82 -14.82
CA THR A 145 -5.47 15.07 -15.68
C THR A 145 -4.14 14.86 -14.97
N ALA A 146 -4.15 14.75 -13.64
CA ALA A 146 -2.97 14.52 -12.83
C ALA A 146 -2.18 13.26 -13.22
N THR A 147 -0.86 13.35 -13.03
CA THR A 147 0.04 12.20 -13.18
C THR A 147 -0.20 11.17 -12.08
N GLN A 148 0.12 9.89 -12.35
CA GLN A 148 -0.04 8.82 -11.36
C GLN A 148 0.70 9.09 -10.05
N ARG A 149 1.90 9.69 -10.14
CA ARG A 149 2.71 10.05 -8.97
C ARG A 149 1.99 11.08 -8.11
N ALA A 150 1.47 12.15 -8.72
CA ALA A 150 0.76 13.19 -8.00
C ALA A 150 -0.53 12.65 -7.34
N LEU A 151 -1.27 11.78 -8.03
CA LEU A 151 -2.43 11.09 -7.45
C LEU A 151 -2.07 10.23 -6.24
N ARG A 152 -1.00 9.43 -6.33
CA ARG A 152 -0.53 8.63 -5.19
C ARG A 152 -0.14 9.50 -4.00
N GLU A 153 0.63 10.55 -4.25
CA GLU A 153 1.03 11.48 -3.20
C GLU A 153 -0.20 12.13 -2.54
N ALA A 154 -1.18 12.58 -3.32
CA ALA A 154 -2.41 13.17 -2.79
C ALA A 154 -3.23 12.17 -1.95
N ILE A 155 -3.37 10.92 -2.41
CA ILE A 155 -4.03 9.85 -1.64
C ILE A 155 -3.28 9.56 -0.34
N HIS A 156 -1.95 9.43 -0.39
CA HIS A 156 -1.14 9.16 0.80
C HIS A 156 -1.13 10.32 1.79
N ARG A 157 -1.23 11.58 1.33
CA ARG A 157 -1.39 12.73 2.23
C ARG A 157 -2.67 12.62 3.04
N ARG A 158 -3.78 12.20 2.42
CA ARG A 158 -5.07 12.05 3.10
C ARG A 158 -5.17 10.76 3.92
N LYS A 159 -4.59 9.67 3.42
CA LYS A 159 -4.61 8.34 4.06
C LYS A 159 -3.22 7.68 4.00
N PRO A 160 -2.31 8.05 4.92
CA PRO A 160 -0.91 7.58 4.88
C PRO A 160 -0.76 6.08 5.12
N ALA A 161 -1.70 5.44 5.82
CA ALA A 161 -1.68 4.00 6.09
C ALA A 161 -2.11 3.13 4.90
N LEU A 162 -2.64 3.71 3.81
CA LEU A 162 -3.09 2.94 2.65
C LEU A 162 -1.88 2.43 1.85
N THR A 163 -1.81 1.12 1.60
CA THR A 163 -0.78 0.55 0.70
C THR A 163 -1.31 0.49 -0.72
N ILE A 164 -0.70 1.23 -1.64
CA ILE A 164 -1.06 1.26 -3.07
C ILE A 164 -0.03 0.44 -3.85
N PRO A 165 -0.42 -0.63 -4.56
CA PRO A 165 0.51 -1.43 -5.38
C PRO A 165 1.16 -0.60 -6.49
N GLU A 166 2.43 -0.88 -6.80
CA GLU A 166 3.16 -0.13 -7.84
C GLU A 166 2.60 -0.29 -9.25
N GLY A 167 1.95 -1.42 -9.55
CA GLY A 167 1.36 -1.71 -10.86
C GLY A 167 -0.09 -1.25 -11.03
N VAL A 168 -0.64 -0.43 -10.14
CA VAL A 168 -2.04 -0.04 -10.24
C VAL A 168 -2.29 0.87 -11.46
N ASN A 169 -3.36 0.57 -12.22
CA ASN A 169 -3.71 1.34 -13.40
C ASN A 169 -4.14 2.78 -13.04
N PRO A 170 -3.93 3.77 -13.94
CA PRO A 170 -4.33 5.16 -13.70
C PRO A 170 -5.81 5.31 -13.34
N HIS A 171 -6.69 4.53 -13.97
CA HIS A 171 -8.12 4.55 -13.66
C HIS A 171 -8.39 4.06 -12.23
N GLY A 172 -7.70 3.01 -11.78
CA GLY A 172 -7.79 2.52 -10.41
C GLY A 172 -7.33 3.55 -9.39
N LEU A 173 -6.27 4.32 -9.69
CA LEU A 173 -5.84 5.43 -8.84
C LEU A 173 -6.89 6.52 -8.72
N ARG A 174 -7.59 6.86 -9.80
CA ARG A 174 -8.67 7.86 -9.76
C ARG A 174 -9.86 7.39 -8.93
N LEU A 175 -10.19 6.09 -8.99
CA LEU A 175 -11.22 5.51 -8.12
C LEU A 175 -10.79 5.54 -6.64
N LEU A 176 -9.53 5.24 -6.34
CA LEU A 176 -9.00 5.36 -4.98
C LEU A 176 -8.98 6.82 -4.49
N TYR A 177 -8.63 7.76 -5.36
CA TYR A 177 -8.69 9.18 -5.06
C TYR A 177 -10.12 9.61 -4.75
N LYS A 178 -11.09 9.16 -5.56
CA LYS A 178 -12.50 9.42 -5.30
C LYS A 178 -12.91 8.94 -3.90
N GLU A 179 -12.62 7.68 -3.57
CA GLU A 179 -13.04 7.06 -2.31
C GLU A 179 -12.42 7.70 -1.06
N TYR A 180 -11.18 8.21 -1.16
CA TYR A 180 -10.41 8.64 0.02
C TYR A 180 -10.13 10.14 0.10
N VAL A 181 -10.32 10.88 -0.98
CA VAL A 181 -9.99 12.31 -1.06
C VAL A 181 -11.21 13.13 -1.45
N ASP A 182 -11.87 12.78 -2.56
CA ASP A 182 -13.00 13.54 -3.11
C ASP A 182 -14.12 12.61 -3.60
N ASN A 183 -15.10 12.36 -2.73
CA ASN A 183 -16.21 11.46 -3.01
C ASN A 183 -17.13 11.95 -4.13
N ASP A 184 -17.13 13.26 -4.41
CA ASP A 184 -17.97 13.89 -5.42
C ASP A 184 -17.30 13.85 -6.81
N LEU A 185 -16.04 13.40 -6.88
CA LEU A 185 -15.32 13.24 -8.13
C LEU A 185 -16.06 12.29 -9.10
N VAL A 186 -16.41 12.82 -10.27
CA VAL A 186 -17.00 12.04 -11.35
C VAL A 186 -15.90 11.42 -12.20
N VAL A 187 -15.52 10.18 -11.88
CA VAL A 187 -14.53 9.42 -12.66
C VAL A 187 -15.21 8.80 -13.89
N PRO A 188 -14.77 9.15 -15.12
CA PRO A 188 -15.32 8.53 -16.33
C PRO A 188 -15.06 7.02 -16.35
N ALA A 189 -16.04 6.23 -16.80
CA ALA A 189 -15.90 4.78 -16.92
C ALA A 189 -14.68 4.38 -17.77
N ALA A 190 -13.98 3.31 -17.36
CA ALA A 190 -12.85 2.77 -18.10
C ALA A 190 -13.29 2.32 -19.50
N LYS A 191 -12.84 3.03 -20.54
CA LYS A 191 -13.15 2.69 -21.94
C LYS A 191 -12.36 1.50 -22.48
N GLU A 192 -11.30 1.09 -21.79
CA GLU A 192 -10.34 0.08 -22.27
C GLU A 192 -10.98 -1.28 -22.56
N PHE A 193 -11.98 -1.67 -21.75
CA PHE A 193 -12.68 -2.96 -21.87
C PHE A 193 -14.15 -2.82 -22.25
N SER A 194 -14.63 -1.61 -22.51
CA SER A 194 -16.04 -1.36 -22.83
C SER A 194 -16.34 -1.42 -24.33
N THR A 195 -15.31 -1.44 -25.18
CA THR A 195 -15.45 -1.43 -26.64
C THR A 195 -14.74 -2.62 -27.25
N LYS A 196 -15.27 -3.11 -28.39
CA LYS A 196 -14.64 -4.21 -29.11
C LYS A 196 -13.21 -3.80 -29.51
N PRO A 197 -12.18 -4.51 -29.03
CA PRO A 197 -10.81 -4.08 -29.20
C PRO A 197 -10.34 -4.32 -30.64
N ARG A 198 -9.47 -3.44 -31.13
CA ARG A 198 -8.79 -3.64 -32.40
C ARG A 198 -7.76 -4.77 -32.28
N GLY A 199 -7.53 -5.47 -33.39
CA GLY A 199 -6.43 -6.44 -33.46
C GLY A 199 -5.08 -5.76 -33.21
N VAL A 200 -4.24 -6.42 -32.44
CA VAL A 200 -2.84 -6.09 -32.19
C VAL A 200 -1.96 -6.88 -33.17
N THR A 201 -0.97 -6.20 -33.76
CA THR A 201 0.02 -6.80 -34.67
C THR A 201 1.11 -7.58 -33.88
N ALA A 202 1.81 -8.51 -34.55
CA ALA A 202 2.87 -9.31 -33.94
C ALA A 202 3.96 -8.45 -33.25
N ALA A 203 4.31 -7.30 -33.82
CA ALA A 203 5.28 -6.38 -33.21
C ALA A 203 4.82 -5.80 -31.86
N ASN A 204 3.51 -5.54 -31.73
CA ASN A 204 2.94 -4.87 -30.57
C ASN A 204 2.38 -5.84 -29.52
N ILE A 205 2.34 -7.14 -29.81
CA ILE A 205 1.84 -8.14 -28.85
C ILE A 205 2.69 -8.16 -27.57
N LYS A 206 3.99 -7.90 -27.71
CA LYS A 206 4.98 -7.88 -26.63
C LYS A 206 4.88 -6.65 -25.72
N THR A 207 4.01 -5.68 -26.01
CA THR A 207 3.78 -4.53 -25.11
C THR A 207 2.47 -4.67 -24.33
N LYS A 208 1.62 -5.65 -24.67
CA LYS A 208 0.32 -5.84 -24.03
C LYS A 208 0.39 -6.65 -22.74
N THR A 209 -0.54 -6.34 -21.84
CA THR A 209 -0.75 -7.09 -20.59
C THR A 209 -1.53 -8.37 -20.86
N ILE A 210 -1.55 -9.28 -19.88
CA ILE A 210 -2.27 -10.56 -19.99
C ILE A 210 -3.77 -10.30 -20.17
N GLU A 211 -4.32 -9.34 -19.43
CA GLU A 211 -5.72 -8.95 -19.43
C GLU A 211 -6.14 -8.36 -20.78
N GLN A 212 -5.29 -7.49 -21.34
CA GLN A 212 -5.52 -6.92 -22.67
C GLN A 212 -5.55 -8.00 -23.75
N LEU A 213 -4.56 -8.91 -23.75
CA LEU A 213 -4.50 -10.01 -24.71
C LEU A 213 -5.71 -10.93 -24.59
N ARG A 214 -6.10 -11.28 -23.35
CA ARG A 214 -7.29 -12.09 -23.08
C ARG A 214 -8.56 -11.41 -23.57
N PHE A 215 -8.73 -10.11 -23.29
CA PHE A 215 -9.89 -9.36 -23.74
C PHE A 215 -9.99 -9.32 -25.27
N ILE A 216 -8.88 -9.10 -25.97
CA ILE A 216 -8.86 -9.12 -27.44
C ILE A 216 -9.19 -10.51 -27.97
N LEU A 217 -8.58 -11.55 -27.40
CA LEU A 217 -8.81 -12.92 -27.81
C LEU A 217 -10.28 -13.29 -27.64
N GLN A 218 -10.86 -13.08 -26.46
CA GLN A 218 -12.27 -13.40 -26.17
C GLN A 218 -13.23 -12.58 -27.04
N SER A 219 -12.88 -11.34 -27.36
CA SER A 219 -13.70 -10.48 -28.23
C SER A 219 -13.70 -10.91 -29.70
N LYS A 220 -12.65 -11.59 -30.15
CA LYS A 220 -12.51 -12.05 -31.54
C LYS A 220 -12.87 -13.53 -31.71
N ASN A 221 -12.54 -14.35 -30.72
CA ASN A 221 -12.69 -15.79 -30.69
C ASN A 221 -13.33 -16.19 -29.34
N PRO A 222 -14.64 -15.95 -29.15
CA PRO A 222 -15.33 -16.22 -27.88
C PRO A 222 -15.36 -17.72 -27.53
N GLU A 223 -15.22 -18.58 -28.54
CA GLU A 223 -15.10 -20.04 -28.40
C GLU A 223 -13.82 -20.49 -27.67
N VAL A 224 -12.79 -19.62 -27.61
CA VAL A 224 -11.51 -19.96 -26.98
C VAL A 224 -11.60 -19.72 -25.48
N PHE A 225 -11.78 -20.80 -24.73
CA PHE A 225 -11.76 -20.75 -23.27
C PHE A 225 -10.32 -20.81 -22.75
N ILE A 226 -9.94 -19.83 -21.91
CA ILE A 226 -8.64 -19.81 -21.24
C ILE A 226 -8.83 -19.97 -19.73
N HIS A 227 -8.31 -21.06 -19.17
CA HIS A 227 -8.23 -21.24 -17.72
C HIS A 227 -7.25 -20.22 -17.10
N LEU A 228 -7.66 -19.58 -16.01
CA LEU A 228 -6.83 -18.57 -15.32
C LEU A 228 -5.60 -19.17 -14.63
N THR A 229 -5.69 -20.41 -14.15
CA THR A 229 -4.67 -21.01 -13.28
C THR A 229 -3.28 -21.16 -13.94
N PRO A 230 -3.15 -21.57 -15.20
CA PRO A 230 -1.85 -21.60 -15.88
C PRO A 230 -1.57 -20.37 -16.76
N LEU A 231 -2.31 -19.26 -16.60
CA LEU A 231 -2.25 -18.14 -17.54
C LEU A 231 -0.98 -17.31 -17.38
N THR A 232 0.10 -17.76 -18.02
CA THR A 232 1.33 -16.99 -18.16
C THR A 232 1.26 -16.09 -19.39
N ARG A 233 2.06 -15.02 -19.38
CA ARG A 233 2.12 -14.08 -20.49
C ARG A 233 2.58 -14.74 -21.79
N SER A 234 3.57 -15.63 -21.74
CA SER A 234 4.06 -16.37 -22.91
C SER A 234 2.94 -17.21 -23.54
N VAL A 235 2.17 -17.91 -22.70
CA VAL A 235 1.03 -18.70 -23.13
C VAL A 235 -0.04 -17.83 -23.78
N CYS A 236 -0.38 -16.68 -23.18
CA CYS A 236 -1.31 -15.71 -23.78
C CYS A 236 -0.87 -15.23 -25.16
N VAL A 237 0.43 -14.94 -25.32
CA VAL A 237 1.01 -14.53 -26.60
C VAL A 237 0.90 -15.65 -27.63
N ASP A 238 1.27 -16.88 -27.27
CA ASP A 238 1.21 -18.03 -28.17
C ASP A 238 -0.24 -18.30 -28.63
N ILE A 239 -1.22 -18.26 -27.71
CA ILE A 239 -2.65 -18.44 -28.06
C ILE A 239 -3.10 -17.33 -29.00
N TYR A 240 -2.75 -16.09 -28.71
CA TYR A 240 -3.13 -14.96 -29.55
C TYR A 240 -2.51 -15.08 -30.94
N THR A 241 -1.24 -15.45 -31.05
CA THR A 241 -0.56 -15.71 -32.33
C THR A 241 -1.30 -16.78 -33.13
N ARG A 242 -1.70 -17.88 -32.49
CA ARG A 242 -2.42 -18.96 -33.16
C ARG A 242 -3.82 -18.59 -33.62
N PHE A 243 -4.62 -17.95 -32.77
CA PHE A 243 -6.07 -17.76 -33.01
C PHE A 243 -6.45 -16.39 -33.57
N VAL A 244 -5.60 -15.38 -33.41
CA VAL A 244 -5.89 -14.01 -33.89
C VAL A 244 -4.99 -13.61 -35.06
N LEU A 245 -3.73 -14.03 -35.06
CA LEU A 245 -2.81 -13.79 -36.18
C LEU A 245 -2.80 -14.94 -37.17
N GLU A 246 -3.36 -16.11 -36.81
CA GLU A 246 -3.37 -17.33 -37.63
C GLU A 246 -1.97 -17.80 -38.03
N GLU A 247 -0.97 -17.49 -37.19
CA GLU A 247 0.43 -17.86 -37.39
C GLU A 247 0.75 -19.21 -36.72
N GLU A 248 1.80 -19.88 -37.20
CA GLU A 248 2.28 -21.12 -36.59
C GLU A 248 3.08 -20.84 -35.30
N VAL A 249 2.75 -21.59 -34.25
CA VAL A 249 3.45 -21.55 -32.97
C VAL A 249 4.38 -22.75 -32.87
N ALA A 250 5.56 -22.55 -32.29
CA ALA A 250 6.55 -23.62 -32.12
C ALA A 250 5.94 -24.86 -31.42
N PRO A 251 6.24 -26.08 -31.92
CA PRO A 251 5.67 -27.31 -31.40
C PRO A 251 6.00 -27.51 -29.92
N GLY A 252 5.03 -28.02 -29.16
CA GLY A 252 5.16 -28.27 -27.72
C GLY A 252 4.87 -27.07 -26.80
N ARG A 253 4.60 -25.88 -27.35
CA ARG A 253 4.16 -24.71 -26.56
C ARG A 253 2.66 -24.69 -26.28
N LEU A 254 1.87 -25.13 -27.26
CA LEU A 254 0.44 -25.29 -27.15
C LEU A 254 0.08 -26.72 -27.56
N ILE A 255 -0.67 -27.42 -26.71
CA ILE A 255 -1.25 -28.72 -27.03
C ILE A 255 -2.74 -28.48 -27.23
N LEU A 256 -3.20 -28.61 -28.47
CA LEU A 256 -4.62 -28.54 -28.80
C LEU A 256 -5.20 -29.95 -28.65
N GLN A 257 -6.20 -30.12 -27.79
CA GLN A 257 -6.97 -31.37 -27.80
C GLN A 257 -7.97 -31.31 -28.96
N ALA A 258 -7.99 -32.37 -29.77
CA ALA A 258 -8.69 -32.38 -31.06
C ALA A 258 -10.22 -32.39 -30.95
N ASP A 259 -10.76 -32.81 -29.80
CA ASP A 259 -12.18 -33.12 -29.67
C ASP A 259 -13.04 -31.96 -29.18
N GLU A 260 -12.46 -30.91 -28.62
CA GLU A 260 -13.17 -29.70 -28.21
C GLU A 260 -12.24 -28.50 -28.41
N LYS A 261 -12.74 -27.31 -28.74
CA LYS A 261 -11.94 -26.07 -28.76
C LYS A 261 -11.47 -25.63 -27.36
N VAL A 262 -11.26 -26.59 -26.47
CA VAL A 262 -10.76 -26.45 -25.12
C VAL A 262 -9.24 -26.58 -25.19
N ILE A 263 -8.54 -25.48 -24.90
CA ILE A 263 -7.09 -25.47 -24.85
C ILE A 263 -6.67 -25.81 -23.42
N THR A 264 -6.24 -27.05 -23.21
CA THR A 264 -5.56 -27.47 -21.97
C THR A 264 -4.07 -27.17 -22.06
N PHE A 265 -3.55 -26.47 -21.05
CA PHE A 265 -2.13 -26.15 -20.95
C PHE A 265 -1.43 -27.18 -20.06
N GLU A 266 -0.51 -27.96 -20.64
CA GLU A 266 0.43 -28.77 -19.87
C GLU A 266 1.76 -28.01 -19.80
N LEU A 267 2.06 -27.39 -18.66
CA LEU A 267 3.36 -26.78 -18.40
C LEU A 267 4.39 -27.89 -18.20
N ARG A 268 4.98 -28.38 -19.30
CA ARG A 268 6.20 -29.19 -19.20
C ARG A 268 7.32 -28.28 -18.76
N SER A 269 7.64 -28.32 -17.47
CA SER A 269 8.92 -27.80 -16.97
C SER A 269 10.03 -28.42 -17.82
N GLN A 270 10.73 -27.60 -18.60
CA GLN A 270 11.97 -28.02 -19.24
C GLN A 270 13.02 -28.20 -18.15
N ILE A 271 12.97 -29.36 -17.49
CA ILE A 271 14.13 -29.89 -16.80
C ILE A 271 15.11 -30.25 -17.90
N LYS A 272 16.20 -29.48 -18.01
CA LYS A 272 17.34 -29.80 -18.88
C LYS A 272 17.77 -31.23 -18.57
N SER A 273 17.41 -32.13 -19.47
CA SER A 273 17.72 -33.56 -19.38
C SER A 273 18.90 -33.82 -20.30
N ASP A 274 20.09 -33.39 -19.88
CA ASP A 274 21.28 -34.12 -20.28
C ASP A 274 21.33 -35.34 -19.38
N GLN A 275 21.06 -36.50 -19.99
CA GLN A 275 20.96 -37.83 -19.40
C GLN A 275 19.70 -38.12 -18.58
N ILE A 276 18.89 -39.06 -19.05
CA ILE A 276 18.70 -40.38 -18.43
C ILE A 276 17.79 -41.22 -19.33
N ASN A 277 18.18 -42.48 -19.47
CA ASN A 277 17.55 -43.57 -20.19
C ASN A 277 16.04 -43.71 -19.98
N GLU A 278 15.43 -44.27 -21.02
CA GLU A 278 14.09 -44.86 -21.08
C GLU A 278 13.57 -45.37 -19.73
N SER A 279 12.43 -44.82 -19.31
CA SER A 279 11.55 -45.45 -18.32
C SER A 279 10.10 -45.32 -18.78
N PRO A 280 9.34 -46.44 -18.84
CA PRO A 280 7.95 -46.45 -19.25
C PRO A 280 7.06 -46.41 -18.00
N PHE A 281 6.54 -45.23 -17.63
CA PHE A 281 5.38 -45.17 -16.74
C PHE A 281 4.36 -44.12 -17.19
N PRO A 282 3.06 -44.41 -16.97
CA PRO A 282 1.96 -43.91 -17.78
C PRO A 282 1.45 -42.54 -17.31
N HIS A 283 0.84 -41.85 -18.28
CA HIS A 283 0.05 -40.64 -18.20
C HIS A 283 -0.60 -40.34 -16.84
N LEU A 284 -0.17 -39.23 -16.21
CA LEU A 284 -0.97 -38.52 -15.24
C LEU A 284 -2.11 -37.78 -15.99
N ARG A 285 -3.27 -38.44 -16.09
CA ARG A 285 -4.55 -37.77 -16.41
C ARG A 285 -4.98 -36.96 -15.19
N VAL A 286 -4.85 -35.65 -15.25
CA VAL A 286 -5.59 -34.76 -14.34
C VAL A 286 -6.93 -34.45 -14.97
N ARG A 287 -7.97 -35.08 -14.42
CA ARG A 287 -9.38 -34.86 -14.71
C ARG A 287 -9.95 -34.00 -13.59
N VAL A 288 -10.48 -32.82 -13.88
CA VAL A 288 -11.39 -32.08 -12.98
C VAL A 288 -12.41 -31.36 -13.88
N GLN A 289 -13.51 -32.04 -14.23
CA GLN A 289 -14.84 -31.94 -13.59
C GLN A 289 -15.48 -30.55 -13.68
N ASN A 290 -16.57 -30.52 -14.46
CA ASN A 290 -17.48 -29.40 -14.70
C ASN A 290 -18.11 -28.85 -13.42
N PHE A 291 -18.18 -27.52 -13.35
CA PHE A 291 -19.23 -26.70 -12.71
C PHE A 291 -19.13 -25.32 -13.40
N PHE A 292 -20.10 -24.73 -14.09
CA PHE A 292 -21.55 -24.91 -14.24
C PHE A 292 -21.94 -24.85 -15.72
#